data_AF-A0A950MUQ4-F1
#
_entry.id   AF-A0A950MUQ4-F1
#
_cell.length_a   1.000
_cell.length_b   1.000
_cell.length_c   1.000
_cell.angle_alpha   90.00
_cell.angle_beta   90.00
_cell.angle_gamma   90.00
#
_symmetry.space_group_name_H-M   'P 1'
#
loop_
_entity.id
_entity.type
_entity.pdbx_description
1 polymer ?
#
loop_
_entity_poly.entity_id
_entity_poly.type
_entity_poly.pdbx_seq_one_letter_code
_entity_poly.pdbx_strand_id
1 'polypeptide(L)'
;DFGYTRNDAVIASVARGSPVEKAGIRPGDLIDFPTTPYDARVIAMVPGTIVPHKLVTISFVHAGQRRLITMAADVREPVYRQPLIVAREIAMLVFIAVGVALVLLRPSPMTWGFFLFCCAFSPAPYAVASATLPYWVAAAEQIINTLIFSAGVVGLVVFALRFPSGTLRGWRITAERLCLALILPAGAFSLWSTIRFQFIDSSTRVGLSTLLTLGFAYISLAFVALVLTYARSSGGERSRIRWLVVGSAAALIASGIDNLLKPSAPYWSHASLEFLTILMPLSVAYAVIRHRVIDVSFVVSRAVVYAVLTTVVVGIFALIDWLLGRVLAQTRLALAAELAAALSLGFWMNGLHRRLDQFIDRVLFRQRYLAARRLLRAAAGLPHAVADSAVDEMLVAEPADALKLASAAVFRRVDNGFTRLAALNWPDDSAQHVATDDQLVLLLIGEHGPLRLRDTGWSRANIPHGDREPALAVPVLVRDRLIAFALYGSHNNGEALDPDEIASLDRLAISAGVAYDHLEAEALRRENASLRARLATS
;
A
#
# COMPACT_ATOMS: atom_id res chain seq x y z
N ASP A 1 17.25 34.62 1.15
CA ASP A 1 16.85 35.09 -0.20
C ASP A 1 17.69 36.32 -0.56
N PHE A 2 17.99 36.52 -1.83
CA PHE A 2 18.69 37.68 -2.37
C PHE A 2 17.73 38.82 -2.77
N GLY A 3 16.43 38.54 -2.84
CA GLY A 3 15.38 39.56 -2.99
C GLY A 3 15.23 40.10 -4.42
N TYR A 4 15.31 39.23 -5.43
CA TYR A 4 15.07 39.59 -6.82
C TYR A 4 14.23 38.52 -7.53
N THR A 5 13.52 38.90 -8.59
CA THR A 5 12.88 37.97 -9.54
C THR A 5 13.53 38.11 -10.91
N ARG A 6 13.47 37.05 -11.74
CA ARG A 6 14.14 37.01 -13.05
C ARG A 6 13.26 36.38 -14.12
N ASN A 7 13.47 36.80 -15.36
CA ASN A 7 13.05 36.08 -16.57
C ASN A 7 14.32 35.62 -17.29
N ASP A 8 14.60 34.32 -17.23
CA ASP A 8 15.86 33.72 -17.70
C ASP A 8 17.12 34.35 -17.10
N ALA A 9 17.91 35.08 -17.89
CA ALA A 9 19.12 35.74 -17.45
C ALA A 9 18.89 37.20 -17.04
N VAL A 10 17.71 37.77 -17.32
CA VAL A 10 17.41 39.18 -17.06
C VAL A 10 16.70 39.32 -15.72
N ILE A 11 17.15 40.26 -14.89
CA ILE A 11 16.50 40.61 -13.63
C ILE A 11 15.20 41.37 -13.91
N ALA A 12 14.08 40.80 -13.48
CA ALA A 12 12.74 41.32 -13.73
C ALA A 12 12.29 42.30 -12.63
N SER A 13 12.63 42.03 -11.36
CA SER A 13 12.36 42.96 -10.25
C SER A 13 13.37 42.81 -9.12
N VAL A 14 13.56 43.88 -8.35
CA VAL A 14 14.44 43.91 -7.16
C VAL A 14 13.63 44.43 -5.98
N ALA A 15 13.65 43.68 -4.87
CA ALA A 15 12.93 44.04 -3.64
C ALA A 15 13.70 45.11 -2.84
N ARG A 16 12.97 46.06 -2.27
CA ARG A 16 13.56 47.12 -1.42
C ARG A 16 14.23 46.53 -0.16
N GLY A 17 15.41 47.05 0.17
CA GLY A 17 16.26 46.63 1.28
C GLY A 17 17.02 45.32 1.07
N SER A 18 16.91 44.70 -0.12
CA SER A 18 17.49 43.40 -0.42
C SER A 18 19.02 43.47 -0.60
N PRO A 19 19.73 42.34 -0.42
CA PRO A 19 21.16 42.25 -0.73
C PRO A 19 21.49 42.67 -2.18
N VAL A 20 20.58 42.42 -3.12
CA VAL A 20 20.74 42.76 -4.54
C VAL A 20 20.59 44.26 -4.79
N GLU A 21 19.64 44.93 -4.12
CA GLU A 21 19.53 46.39 -4.18
C GLU A 21 20.76 47.08 -3.54
N LYS A 22 21.24 46.55 -2.40
CA LYS A 22 22.45 47.04 -1.72
C LYS A 22 23.72 46.86 -2.57
N ALA A 23 23.73 45.84 -3.42
CA ALA A 23 24.78 45.60 -4.42
C ALA A 23 24.69 46.53 -5.64
N GLY A 24 23.67 47.38 -5.75
CA GLY A 24 23.50 48.33 -6.86
C GLY A 24 22.94 47.73 -8.14
N ILE A 25 22.39 46.52 -8.08
CA ILE A 25 21.81 45.81 -9.22
C ILE A 25 20.39 46.34 -9.50
N ARG A 26 20.05 46.51 -10.77
CA ARG A 26 18.77 47.09 -11.21
C ARG A 26 17.96 46.12 -12.08
N PRO A 27 16.62 46.29 -12.15
CA PRO A 27 15.81 45.61 -13.16
C PRO A 27 16.37 45.87 -14.56
N GLY A 28 16.52 44.81 -15.37
CA GLY A 28 17.15 44.84 -16.70
C GLY A 28 18.59 44.32 -16.77
N ASP A 29 19.26 44.13 -15.63
CA ASP A 29 20.62 43.58 -15.60
C ASP A 29 20.66 42.09 -15.98
N LEU A 30 21.73 41.67 -16.64
CA LEU A 30 21.93 40.31 -17.14
C LEU A 30 22.87 39.52 -16.21
N ILE A 31 22.46 38.32 -15.81
CA ILE A 31 23.31 37.38 -15.09
C ILE A 31 24.20 36.65 -16.10
N ASP A 32 25.51 36.79 -15.98
CA ASP A 32 26.48 36.07 -16.79
C ASP A 32 26.69 34.66 -16.20
N PHE A 33 25.80 33.74 -16.57
CA PHE A 33 25.89 32.34 -16.12
C PHE A 33 27.24 31.72 -16.47
N PRO A 34 27.77 31.78 -17.71
CA PRO A 34 29.04 31.15 -18.09
C PRO A 34 30.24 31.46 -17.18
N THR A 35 30.32 32.67 -16.61
CA THR A 35 31.44 33.10 -15.75
C THR A 35 31.14 33.03 -14.25
N THR A 36 29.88 32.85 -13.87
CA THR A 36 29.46 32.70 -12.47
C THR A 36 29.83 31.30 -11.96
N PRO A 37 30.38 31.12 -10.74
CA PRO A 37 30.56 29.81 -10.11
C PRO A 37 29.24 29.02 -9.96
N TYR A 38 29.25 27.69 -10.04
CA TYR A 38 28.01 26.88 -10.06
C TYR A 38 27.14 27.02 -8.81
N ASP A 39 27.76 27.07 -7.64
CA ASP A 39 27.08 27.34 -6.36
C ASP A 39 26.29 28.65 -6.44
N ALA A 40 26.87 29.67 -7.06
CA ALA A 40 26.22 30.93 -7.34
C ALA A 40 25.17 30.84 -8.46
N ARG A 41 25.36 30.01 -9.50
CA ARG A 41 24.34 29.77 -10.56
C ARG A 41 23.11 29.07 -10.02
N VAL A 42 23.26 28.00 -9.24
CA VAL A 42 22.15 27.21 -8.68
C VAL A 42 21.33 28.06 -7.72
N ILE A 43 22.03 28.77 -6.84
CA ILE A 43 21.40 29.70 -5.91
C ILE A 43 20.70 30.83 -6.69
N ALA A 44 21.33 31.35 -7.74
CA ALA A 44 20.71 32.38 -8.58
C ALA A 44 19.52 31.85 -9.42
N MET A 45 19.47 30.54 -9.65
CA MET A 45 18.47 29.88 -10.47
C MET A 45 17.22 29.48 -9.68
N VAL A 46 17.37 29.13 -8.40
CA VAL A 46 16.29 28.67 -7.52
C VAL A 46 16.19 29.60 -6.30
N PRO A 47 15.38 30.67 -6.37
CA PRO A 47 15.19 31.57 -5.25
C PRO A 47 14.60 30.83 -4.03
N GLY A 48 15.28 30.91 -2.88
CA GLY A 48 14.80 30.38 -1.60
C GLY A 48 15.53 29.16 -1.03
N THR A 49 16.63 28.70 -1.64
CA THR A 49 17.41 27.52 -1.19
C THR A 49 18.71 27.89 -0.48
N ILE A 50 18.78 29.07 0.15
CA ILE A 50 20.06 29.64 0.60
C ILE A 50 20.26 29.47 2.09
N VAL A 51 21.40 28.90 2.45
CA VAL A 51 21.90 28.89 3.83
C VAL A 51 22.09 30.34 4.31
N PRO A 52 21.53 30.72 5.48
CA PRO A 52 21.78 32.01 6.11
C PRO A 52 23.24 32.48 6.00
N HIS A 53 23.45 33.73 5.59
CA HIS A 53 24.77 34.37 5.54
C HIS A 53 25.81 33.74 4.60
N LYS A 54 25.44 32.76 3.76
CA LYS A 54 26.34 32.24 2.73
C LYS A 54 26.70 33.36 1.76
N LEU A 55 27.99 33.63 1.62
CA LEU A 55 28.53 34.56 0.63
C LEU A 55 28.48 33.88 -0.74
N VAL A 56 27.87 34.56 -1.71
CA VAL A 56 27.73 34.07 -3.07
C VAL A 56 28.22 35.15 -4.01
N THR A 57 29.13 34.79 -4.91
CA THR A 57 29.69 35.70 -5.91
C THR A 57 29.03 35.45 -7.26
N ILE A 58 28.23 36.41 -7.74
CA ILE A 58 27.53 36.33 -9.02
C ILE A 58 28.12 37.36 -9.98
N SER A 59 28.30 36.98 -11.24
CA SER A 59 28.74 37.87 -12.31
C SER A 59 27.51 38.50 -12.98
N PHE A 60 27.43 39.83 -12.98
CA PHE A 60 26.37 40.59 -13.62
C PHE A 60 26.93 41.47 -14.74
N VAL A 61 26.16 41.63 -15.80
CA VAL A 61 26.42 42.60 -16.87
C VAL A 61 25.45 43.76 -16.69
N HIS A 62 25.99 44.92 -16.29
CA HIS A 62 25.26 46.18 -16.17
C HIS A 62 25.83 47.16 -17.19
N ALA A 63 24.97 47.70 -18.06
CA ALA A 63 25.38 48.64 -19.13
C ALA A 63 26.58 48.14 -19.99
N GLY A 64 26.64 46.84 -20.27
CA GLY A 64 27.71 46.22 -21.06
C GLY A 64 29.01 45.95 -20.31
N GLN A 65 29.15 46.36 -19.05
CA GLN A 65 30.31 46.05 -18.22
C GLN A 65 30.03 44.87 -17.28
N ARG A 66 30.98 43.94 -17.22
CA ARG A 66 30.96 42.80 -16.29
C ARG A 66 31.39 43.24 -14.90
N ARG A 67 30.60 42.89 -13.89
CA ARG A 67 30.90 43.10 -12.47
C ARG A 67 30.71 41.80 -11.70
N LEU A 68 31.74 41.35 -11.01
CA LEU A 68 31.60 40.30 -9.99
C LEU A 68 31.17 40.97 -8.68
N ILE A 69 30.07 40.50 -8.13
CA ILE A 69 29.52 41.02 -6.88
C ILE A 69 29.34 39.86 -5.91
N THR A 70 29.96 39.97 -4.74
CA THR A 70 29.75 39.04 -3.63
C THR A 70 28.65 39.59 -2.72
N MET A 71 27.60 38.81 -2.50
CA MET A 71 26.46 39.16 -1.65
C MET A 71 26.27 38.09 -0.58
N ALA A 72 25.90 38.51 0.63
CA ALA A 72 25.46 37.60 1.68
C ALA A 72 23.94 37.44 1.60
N ALA A 73 23.46 36.20 1.63
CA ALA A 73 22.03 35.93 1.64
C ALA A 73 21.40 36.34 2.98
N ASP A 74 20.26 37.03 2.91
CA ASP A 74 19.52 37.47 4.09
C ASP A 74 18.49 36.40 4.53
N VAL A 75 18.32 36.24 5.84
CA VAL A 75 17.42 35.25 6.44
C VAL A 75 16.01 35.82 6.47
N ARG A 76 15.27 35.62 5.39
CA ARG A 76 13.82 35.76 5.40
C ARG A 76 13.19 34.38 5.37
N GLU A 77 13.21 33.68 6.49
CA GLU A 77 12.34 32.52 6.68
C GLU A 77 11.14 32.89 7.55
N PRO A 78 9.91 32.86 7.02
CA PRO A 78 8.75 32.99 7.86
C PRO A 78 8.49 31.69 8.64
N VAL A 79 8.21 31.83 9.94
CA VAL A 79 8.04 30.75 10.94
C VAL A 79 7.04 29.64 10.52
N TYR A 80 6.07 29.94 9.64
CA TYR A 80 5.07 28.99 9.16
C TYR A 80 5.58 27.94 8.15
N ARG A 81 6.82 28.04 7.64
CA ARG A 81 7.35 27.07 6.65
C ARG A 81 7.74 25.71 7.24
N GLN A 82 8.13 25.66 8.50
CA GLN A 82 8.64 24.44 9.15
C GLN A 82 7.65 23.28 9.21
N PRO A 83 6.37 23.46 9.62
CA PRO A 83 5.41 22.35 9.62
C PRO A 83 5.10 21.82 8.21
N LEU A 84 5.14 22.68 7.19
CA LEU A 84 4.89 22.29 5.80
C LEU A 84 6.04 21.43 5.23
N ILE A 85 7.28 21.74 5.61
CA ILE A 85 8.44 20.90 5.26
C ILE A 85 8.29 19.52 5.92
N VAL A 86 7.95 19.46 7.21
CA VAL A 86 7.71 18.19 7.90
C VAL A 86 6.58 17.38 7.25
N ALA A 87 5.47 18.01 6.89
CA ALA A 87 4.36 17.34 6.21
C ALA A 87 4.78 16.74 4.85
N ARG A 88 5.66 17.44 4.12
CA ARG A 88 6.22 17.01 2.85
C ARG A 88 7.20 15.84 3.00
N GLU A 89 8.02 15.84 4.05
CA GLU A 89 8.88 14.69 4.39
C GLU A 89 8.05 13.45 4.73
N ILE A 90 6.99 13.62 5.54
CA ILE A 90 6.05 12.54 5.84
C ILE A 90 5.42 12.01 4.54
N ALA A 91 5.02 12.89 3.63
CA ALA A 91 4.48 12.51 2.33
C ALA A 91 5.46 11.68 1.50
N MET A 92 6.74 12.09 1.44
CA MET A 92 7.80 11.33 0.78
C MET A 92 7.93 9.93 1.38
N LEU A 93 8.00 9.83 2.71
CA LEU A 93 8.10 8.54 3.39
C LEU A 93 6.90 7.64 3.09
N VAL A 94 5.68 8.20 3.05
CA VAL A 94 4.47 7.44 2.69
C VAL A 94 4.54 6.91 1.26
N PHE A 95 4.98 7.71 0.28
CA PHE A 95 5.15 7.26 -1.11
C PHE A 95 6.10 6.07 -1.20
N ILE A 96 7.28 6.19 -0.59
CA ILE A 96 8.29 5.13 -0.62
C ILE A 96 7.82 3.89 0.13
N ALA A 97 7.24 4.06 1.32
CA ALA A 97 6.70 2.96 2.12
C ALA A 97 5.64 2.16 1.36
N VAL A 98 4.70 2.84 0.69
CA VAL A 98 3.66 2.20 -0.10
C VAL A 98 4.25 1.46 -1.30
N GLY A 99 5.17 2.09 -2.04
CA GLY A 99 5.83 1.47 -3.18
C GLY A 99 6.61 0.20 -2.79
N VAL A 100 7.42 0.27 -1.73
CA VAL A 100 8.18 -0.86 -1.19
C VAL A 100 7.23 -1.96 -0.71
N ALA A 101 6.20 -1.61 0.07
CA ALA A 101 5.22 -2.56 0.55
C ALA A 101 4.60 -3.32 -0.62
N LEU A 102 4.14 -2.64 -1.68
CA LEU A 102 3.53 -3.30 -2.83
C LEU A 102 4.47 -4.28 -3.56
N VAL A 103 5.75 -3.96 -3.67
CA VAL A 103 6.76 -4.87 -4.25
C VAL A 103 6.99 -6.08 -3.35
N LEU A 104 7.18 -5.87 -2.05
CA LEU A 104 7.40 -6.94 -1.07
C LEU A 104 6.19 -7.87 -0.94
N LEU A 105 4.98 -7.30 -1.00
CA LEU A 105 3.74 -8.07 -0.96
C LEU A 105 3.58 -8.92 -2.21
N ARG A 106 4.00 -8.43 -3.38
CA ARG A 106 3.89 -9.19 -4.62
C ARG A 106 4.87 -8.71 -5.69
N PRO A 107 6.05 -9.32 -5.83
CA PRO A 107 7.00 -8.90 -6.86
C PRO A 107 6.43 -9.21 -8.25
N SER A 108 6.12 -8.17 -9.00
CA SER A 108 5.60 -8.26 -10.37
C SER A 108 6.03 -7.04 -11.17
N PRO A 109 6.08 -7.09 -12.51
CA PRO A 109 6.43 -5.92 -13.31
C PRO A 109 5.52 -4.71 -13.04
N MET A 110 4.26 -4.96 -12.67
CA MET A 110 3.29 -3.92 -12.32
C MET A 110 3.64 -3.22 -10.99
N THR A 111 3.98 -3.98 -9.95
CA THR A 111 4.34 -3.43 -8.62
C THR A 111 5.71 -2.78 -8.64
N TRP A 112 6.67 -3.32 -9.39
CA TRP A 112 7.95 -2.67 -9.67
C TRP A 112 7.78 -1.36 -10.44
N GLY A 113 6.90 -1.33 -11.45
CA GLY A 113 6.56 -0.09 -12.15
C GLY A 113 5.97 0.96 -11.22
N PHE A 114 5.08 0.55 -10.31
CA PHE A 114 4.51 1.45 -9.32
C PHE A 114 5.54 1.95 -8.29
N PHE A 115 6.48 1.12 -7.88
CA PHE A 115 7.59 1.53 -7.00
C PHE A 115 8.47 2.59 -7.68
N LEU A 116 8.83 2.40 -8.95
CA LEU A 116 9.56 3.40 -9.72
C LEU A 116 8.79 4.73 -9.82
N PHE A 117 7.47 4.67 -10.01
CA PHE A 117 6.61 5.84 -9.94
C PHE A 117 6.70 6.53 -8.57
N CYS A 118 6.65 5.76 -7.47
CA CYS A 118 6.75 6.32 -6.13
C CYS A 118 8.09 7.03 -5.89
N CYS A 119 9.20 6.45 -6.35
CA CYS A 119 10.52 7.07 -6.26
C CYS A 119 10.63 8.37 -7.07
N ALA A 120 10.02 8.40 -8.26
CA ALA A 120 10.07 9.55 -9.17
C ALA A 120 9.20 10.72 -8.76
N PHE A 121 8.00 10.45 -8.22
CA PHE A 121 6.99 11.46 -7.93
C PHE A 121 6.82 11.73 -6.43
N SER A 122 7.71 11.18 -5.59
CA SER A 122 7.73 11.53 -4.17
C SER A 122 8.03 13.02 -4.00
N PRO A 123 7.31 13.72 -3.12
CA PRO A 123 7.48 15.15 -2.93
C PRO A 123 8.71 15.46 -2.07
N ALA A 124 9.92 15.11 -2.50
CA ALA A 124 11.13 15.43 -1.72
C ALA A 124 11.57 16.89 -1.95
N PRO A 125 12.12 17.60 -0.95
CA PRO A 125 12.67 18.94 -1.12
C PRO A 125 14.08 18.92 -1.73
N TYR A 126 14.22 18.32 -2.94
CA TYR A 126 15.50 18.15 -3.63
C TYR A 126 16.31 19.45 -3.72
N ALA A 127 15.63 20.57 -4.02
CA ALA A 127 16.28 21.85 -4.27
C ALA A 127 17.07 22.44 -3.08
N VAL A 128 16.68 22.13 -1.84
CA VAL A 128 17.38 22.64 -0.65
C VAL A 128 18.65 21.83 -0.38
N ALA A 129 18.57 20.50 -0.50
CA ALA A 129 19.70 19.61 -0.32
C ALA A 129 20.78 19.82 -1.40
N SER A 130 20.39 19.99 -2.67
CA SER A 130 21.37 20.21 -3.77
C SER A 130 22.17 21.51 -3.59
N ALA A 131 21.61 22.53 -2.94
CA ALA A 131 22.26 23.83 -2.74
C ALA A 131 23.39 23.80 -1.69
N THR A 132 23.44 22.76 -0.85
CA THR A 132 24.47 22.57 0.17
C THR A 132 25.60 21.63 -0.26
N LEU A 133 25.42 20.90 -1.37
CA LEU A 133 26.35 19.86 -1.81
C LEU A 133 27.49 20.41 -2.71
N PRO A 134 28.67 19.76 -2.72
CA PRO A 134 29.72 20.05 -3.71
C PRO A 134 29.22 19.86 -5.14
N TYR A 135 29.79 20.62 -6.09
CA TYR A 135 29.35 20.66 -7.50
C TYR A 135 29.15 19.27 -8.12
N TRP A 136 30.15 18.40 -8.03
CA TRP A 136 30.11 17.07 -8.63
C TRP A 136 29.04 16.17 -8.00
N VAL A 137 28.73 16.36 -6.71
CA VAL A 137 27.65 15.64 -6.02
C VAL A 137 26.28 16.15 -6.47
N ALA A 138 26.09 17.47 -6.55
CA ALA A 138 24.83 18.07 -7.00
C ALA A 138 24.55 17.74 -8.49
N ALA A 139 25.58 17.75 -9.34
CA ALA A 139 25.45 17.34 -10.74
C ALA A 139 25.08 15.85 -10.85
N ALA A 140 25.71 14.98 -10.05
CA ALA A 140 25.37 13.56 -10.00
C ALA A 140 23.93 13.34 -9.49
N GLU A 141 23.51 14.05 -8.45
CA GLU A 141 22.16 13.99 -7.89
C GLU A 141 21.09 14.38 -8.93
N GLN A 142 21.29 15.46 -9.67
CA GLN A 142 20.37 15.88 -10.74
C GLN A 142 20.29 14.88 -11.90
N ILE A 143 21.43 14.28 -12.28
CA ILE A 143 21.47 13.22 -13.28
C ILE A 143 20.69 11.99 -12.79
N ILE A 144 20.92 11.57 -11.55
CA ILE A 144 20.21 10.46 -10.92
C ILE A 144 18.71 10.77 -10.85
N ASN A 145 18.32 11.98 -10.45
CA ASN A 145 16.93 12.40 -10.39
C ASN A 145 16.25 12.33 -11.76
N THR A 146 16.92 12.81 -12.82
CA THR A 146 16.43 12.73 -14.20
C THR A 146 16.21 11.29 -14.66
N LEU A 147 17.10 10.37 -14.29
CA LEU A 147 16.97 8.94 -14.56
C LEU A 147 15.80 8.32 -13.78
N ILE A 148 15.69 8.61 -12.49
CA ILE A 148 14.60 8.13 -11.63
C ILE A 148 13.26 8.63 -12.18
N PHE A 149 13.16 9.92 -12.53
CA PHE A 149 11.95 10.51 -13.09
C PHE A 149 11.54 9.82 -14.41
N SER A 150 12.51 9.62 -15.30
CA SER A 150 12.28 8.91 -16.57
C SER A 150 11.79 7.47 -16.33
N ALA A 151 12.41 6.75 -15.39
CA ALA A 151 12.01 5.40 -15.02
C ALA A 151 10.63 5.35 -14.35
N GLY A 152 10.27 6.35 -13.55
CA GLY A 152 8.97 6.41 -12.89
C GLY A 152 7.81 6.70 -13.82
N VAL A 153 8.00 7.53 -14.85
CA VAL A 153 7.00 7.74 -15.91
C VAL A 153 6.73 6.43 -16.65
N VAL A 154 7.79 5.69 -17.01
CA VAL A 154 7.66 4.33 -17.58
C VAL A 154 6.91 3.41 -16.61
N GLY A 155 7.33 3.41 -15.35
CA GLY A 155 6.76 2.57 -14.31
C GLY A 155 5.25 2.76 -14.12
N LEU A 156 4.78 4.01 -14.17
CA LEU A 156 3.36 4.34 -14.07
C LEU A 156 2.54 3.80 -15.25
N VAL A 157 3.06 3.91 -16.47
CA VAL A 157 2.39 3.38 -17.67
C VAL A 157 2.31 1.86 -17.62
N VAL A 158 3.40 1.19 -17.24
CA VAL A 158 3.45 -0.26 -17.03
C VAL A 158 2.44 -0.68 -15.97
N PHE A 159 2.34 0.05 -14.86
CA PHE A 159 1.35 -0.18 -13.82
C PHE A 159 -0.09 -0.05 -14.37
N ALA A 160 -0.42 1.07 -15.00
CA ALA A 160 -1.77 1.38 -15.46
C ALA A 160 -2.29 0.40 -16.54
N LEU A 161 -1.41 -0.04 -17.44
CA LEU A 161 -1.77 -0.99 -18.52
C LEU A 161 -1.93 -2.43 -18.01
N ARG A 162 -1.13 -2.83 -17.00
CA ARG A 162 -1.17 -4.19 -16.45
C ARG A 162 -2.20 -4.37 -15.33
N PHE A 163 -2.64 -3.28 -14.73
CA PHE A 163 -3.73 -3.32 -13.75
C PHE A 163 -5.06 -3.74 -14.42
N PRO A 164 -5.87 -4.63 -13.80
CA PRO A 164 -5.71 -5.27 -12.49
C PRO A 164 -5.14 -6.72 -12.51
N SER A 165 -5.20 -7.40 -13.65
CA SER A 165 -4.87 -8.83 -13.76
C SER A 165 -3.37 -9.13 -13.74
N GLY A 166 -2.51 -8.15 -14.04
CA GLY A 166 -1.06 -8.31 -14.18
C GLY A 166 -0.61 -8.88 -15.52
N THR A 167 -1.56 -9.23 -16.40
CA THR A 167 -1.32 -9.82 -17.72
C THR A 167 -1.73 -8.86 -18.83
N LEU A 168 -0.87 -8.74 -19.85
CA LEU A 168 -1.17 -7.93 -21.03
C LEU A 168 -1.95 -8.76 -22.04
N ARG A 169 -3.06 -8.22 -22.57
CA ARG A 169 -3.83 -8.84 -23.66
C ARG A 169 -4.20 -7.81 -24.73
N GLY A 170 -4.08 -8.20 -26.00
CA GLY A 170 -4.49 -7.40 -27.16
C GLY A 170 -3.76 -6.06 -27.30
N TRP A 171 -4.51 -4.98 -27.57
CA TRP A 171 -4.00 -3.63 -27.83
C TRP A 171 -3.13 -3.04 -26.70
N ARG A 172 -3.23 -3.57 -25.48
CA ARG A 172 -2.41 -3.12 -24.34
C ARG A 172 -0.93 -3.47 -24.50
N ILE A 173 -0.60 -4.56 -25.22
CA ILE A 173 0.78 -4.94 -25.51
C ILE A 173 1.42 -3.94 -26.46
N THR A 174 0.71 -3.58 -27.53
CA THR A 174 1.16 -2.57 -28.50
C THR A 174 1.23 -1.19 -27.86
N ALA A 175 0.26 -0.82 -27.02
CA ALA A 175 0.29 0.44 -26.28
C ALA A 175 1.50 0.53 -25.31
N GLU A 176 1.79 -0.53 -24.54
CA GLU A 176 2.96 -0.55 -23.64
C GLU A 176 4.25 -0.42 -24.44
N ARG A 177 4.42 -1.20 -25.52
CA ARG A 177 5.61 -1.14 -26.38
C ARG A 177 5.79 0.23 -27.04
N LEU A 178 4.71 0.83 -27.54
CA LEU A 178 4.75 2.15 -28.16
C LEU A 178 5.11 3.24 -27.14
N CYS A 179 4.52 3.20 -25.93
CA CYS A 179 4.85 4.14 -24.88
C CYS A 179 6.31 3.99 -24.45
N LEU A 180 6.81 2.75 -24.29
CA LEU A 180 8.22 2.50 -23.99
C LEU A 180 9.15 3.01 -25.10
N ALA A 181 8.79 2.77 -26.36
CA ALA A 181 9.56 3.23 -27.52
C ALA A 181 9.63 4.76 -27.64
N LEU A 182 8.63 5.48 -27.13
CA LEU A 182 8.61 6.95 -27.12
C LEU A 182 9.24 7.56 -25.86
N ILE A 183 9.10 6.92 -24.69
CA ILE A 183 9.67 7.42 -23.42
C ILE A 183 11.19 7.25 -23.37
N LEU A 184 11.74 6.14 -23.87
CA LEU A 184 13.19 5.90 -23.78
C LEU A 184 14.01 6.97 -24.53
N PRO A 185 13.68 7.36 -25.78
CA PRO A 185 14.35 8.46 -26.46
C PRO A 185 14.13 9.82 -25.78
N ALA A 186 12.92 10.08 -25.25
CA ALA A 186 12.64 11.31 -24.53
C ALA A 186 13.44 11.43 -23.23
N GLY A 187 13.57 10.33 -22.49
CA GLY A 187 14.42 10.23 -21.30
C GLY A 187 15.89 10.43 -21.65
N ALA A 188 16.38 9.81 -22.74
CA ALA A 188 17.74 10.00 -23.23
C ALA A 188 18.03 11.45 -23.65
N PHE A 189 17.08 12.10 -24.34
CA PHE A 189 17.18 13.53 -24.69
C PHE A 189 17.21 14.42 -23.44
N SER A 190 16.40 14.09 -22.44
CA SER A 190 16.33 14.84 -21.18
C SER A 190 17.62 14.68 -20.37
N LEU A 191 18.17 13.46 -20.33
CA LEU A 191 19.47 13.18 -19.74
C LEU A 191 20.59 13.95 -20.45
N TRP A 192 20.61 13.90 -21.79
CA TRP A 192 21.57 14.67 -22.60
C TRP A 192 21.47 16.17 -22.32
N SER A 193 20.24 16.71 -22.26
CA SER A 193 20.01 18.12 -21.95
C SER A 193 20.49 18.50 -20.54
N THR A 194 20.31 17.60 -19.57
CA THR A 194 20.74 17.80 -18.18
C THR A 194 22.26 17.79 -18.10
N ILE A 195 22.94 16.83 -18.74
CA ILE A 195 24.40 16.78 -18.79
C ILE A 195 24.96 18.03 -19.49
N ARG A 196 24.39 18.43 -20.64
CA ARG A 196 24.79 19.67 -21.33
C ARG A 196 24.61 20.91 -20.45
N PHE A 197 23.49 20.97 -19.73
CA PHE A 197 23.19 22.07 -18.81
C PHE A 197 24.19 22.15 -17.65
N GLN A 198 24.60 21.01 -17.10
CA GLN A 198 25.55 20.97 -15.98
C GLN A 198 26.99 21.28 -16.42
N PHE A 199 27.43 20.71 -17.55
CA PHE A 199 28.86 20.68 -17.91
C PHE A 199 29.27 21.58 -19.10
N ILE A 200 28.34 22.03 -19.95
CA ILE A 200 28.67 22.69 -21.23
C ILE A 200 28.07 24.10 -21.34
N ASP A 201 26.75 24.22 -21.36
CA ASP A 201 26.06 25.50 -21.57
C ASP A 201 24.70 25.56 -20.87
N SER A 202 24.40 26.72 -20.27
CA SER A 202 23.17 27.01 -19.52
C SER A 202 21.94 27.32 -20.39
N SER A 203 22.12 27.45 -21.72
CA SER A 203 21.04 27.71 -22.69
C SER A 203 20.07 26.53 -22.86
N THR A 204 20.46 25.30 -22.53
CA THR A 204 19.67 24.08 -22.75
C THR A 204 18.66 23.76 -21.63
N ARG A 205 17.73 24.67 -21.30
CA ARG A 205 16.57 24.32 -20.42
C ARG A 205 15.47 23.54 -21.12
N VAL A 206 15.54 23.42 -22.44
CA VAL A 206 14.50 22.78 -23.27
C VAL A 206 14.20 21.36 -22.79
N GLY A 207 15.20 20.54 -22.50
CA GLY A 207 14.93 19.13 -22.17
C GLY A 207 14.24 18.89 -20.82
N LEU A 208 14.46 19.72 -19.79
CA LEU A 208 13.68 19.62 -18.54
C LEU A 208 12.21 19.97 -18.77
N SER A 209 11.94 21.05 -19.52
CA SER A 209 10.56 21.44 -19.86
C SER A 209 9.86 20.41 -20.74
N THR A 210 10.60 19.78 -21.67
CA THR A 210 10.11 18.70 -22.51
C THR A 210 9.78 17.46 -21.66
N LEU A 211 10.65 17.10 -20.71
CA LEU A 211 10.43 15.96 -19.81
C LEU A 211 9.20 16.15 -18.92
N LEU A 212 9.00 17.34 -18.35
CA LEU A 212 7.83 17.65 -17.54
C LEU A 212 6.54 17.61 -18.36
N THR A 213 6.56 18.19 -19.58
CA THR A 213 5.41 18.19 -20.49
C THR A 213 5.04 16.77 -20.93
N LEU A 214 6.03 15.98 -21.34
CA LEU A 214 5.84 14.57 -21.70
C LEU A 214 5.39 13.76 -20.49
N GLY A 215 5.98 13.98 -19.32
CA GLY A 215 5.58 13.34 -18.06
C GLY A 215 4.10 13.56 -17.75
N PHE A 216 3.62 14.79 -17.86
CA PHE A 216 2.20 15.12 -17.72
C PHE A 216 1.31 14.39 -18.75
N ALA A 217 1.74 14.36 -20.03
CA ALA A 217 1.02 13.64 -21.07
C ALA A 217 0.91 12.14 -20.77
N TYR A 218 2.00 11.51 -20.29
CA TYR A 218 2.03 10.09 -19.93
C TYR A 218 1.22 9.78 -18.67
N ILE A 219 1.26 10.64 -17.65
CA ILE A 219 0.40 10.49 -16.47
C ILE A 219 -1.07 10.58 -16.90
N SER A 220 -1.40 11.53 -17.78
CA SER A 220 -2.76 11.69 -18.30
C SER A 220 -3.19 10.45 -19.10
N LEU A 221 -2.30 9.89 -19.92
CA LEU A 221 -2.55 8.65 -20.66
C LEU A 221 -2.75 7.45 -19.72
N ALA A 222 -1.91 7.31 -18.69
CA ALA A 222 -2.05 6.29 -17.66
C ALA A 222 -3.39 6.43 -16.91
N PHE A 223 -3.80 7.65 -16.60
CA PHE A 223 -5.09 7.94 -15.99
C PHE A 223 -6.26 7.57 -16.92
N VAL A 224 -6.19 7.93 -18.22
CA VAL A 224 -7.20 7.50 -19.21
C VAL A 224 -7.29 5.98 -19.29
N ALA A 225 -6.16 5.26 -19.27
CA ALA A 225 -6.15 3.80 -19.24
C ALA A 225 -6.85 3.23 -17.99
N LEU A 226 -6.66 3.84 -16.82
CA LEU A 226 -7.35 3.48 -15.58
C LEU A 226 -8.87 3.76 -15.67
N VAL A 227 -9.27 4.91 -16.22
CA VAL A 227 -10.69 5.27 -16.42
C VAL A 227 -11.37 4.33 -17.41
N LEU A 228 -10.70 3.98 -18.52
CA LEU A 228 -11.20 3.01 -19.49
C LEU A 228 -11.34 1.61 -18.87
N THR A 229 -10.42 1.25 -17.98
CA THR A 229 -10.50 0.00 -17.21
C THR A 229 -11.72 0.05 -16.28
N TYR A 230 -11.90 1.14 -15.53
CA TYR A 230 -13.08 1.35 -14.67
C TYR A 230 -14.41 1.29 -15.44
N ALA A 231 -14.48 1.90 -16.62
CA ALA A 231 -15.69 1.91 -17.45
C ALA A 231 -16.06 0.52 -17.99
N ARG A 232 -15.06 -0.38 -18.15
CA ARG A 232 -15.25 -1.75 -18.65
C ARG A 232 -15.47 -2.78 -17.54
N SER A 233 -15.16 -2.46 -16.28
CA SER A 233 -15.36 -3.36 -15.14
C SER A 233 -16.80 -3.33 -14.64
N SER A 234 -17.35 -4.49 -14.27
CA SER A 234 -18.69 -4.66 -13.70
C SER A 234 -18.66 -5.21 -12.26
N GLY A 235 -19.76 -5.06 -11.52
CA GLY A 235 -19.92 -5.63 -10.18
C GLY A 235 -18.93 -5.13 -9.12
N GLY A 236 -18.48 -6.03 -8.24
CA GLY A 236 -17.56 -5.73 -7.14
C GLY A 236 -16.21 -5.15 -7.57
N GLU A 237 -15.74 -5.47 -8.78
CA GLU A 237 -14.49 -4.95 -9.36
C GLU A 237 -14.59 -3.44 -9.62
N ARG A 238 -15.75 -2.95 -10.08
CA ARG A 238 -15.98 -1.52 -10.33
C ARG A 238 -15.87 -0.69 -9.05
N SER A 239 -16.45 -1.17 -7.95
CA SER A 239 -16.36 -0.49 -6.64
C SER A 239 -14.93 -0.45 -6.07
N ARG A 240 -14.08 -1.41 -6.47
CA ARG A 240 -12.66 -1.46 -6.06
C ARG A 240 -11.82 -0.45 -6.86
N ILE A 241 -12.01 -0.41 -8.18
CA ILE A 241 -11.28 0.51 -9.08
C ILE A 241 -11.75 1.96 -8.91
N ARG A 242 -13.00 2.19 -8.46
CA ARG A 242 -13.55 3.53 -8.20
C ARG A 242 -12.63 4.39 -7.34
N TRP A 243 -12.14 3.84 -6.22
CA TRP A 243 -11.30 4.60 -5.28
C TRP A 243 -9.92 4.90 -5.84
N LEU A 244 -9.35 3.98 -6.63
CA LEU A 244 -8.12 4.22 -7.39
C LEU A 244 -8.29 5.37 -8.38
N VAL A 245 -9.36 5.35 -9.19
CA VAL A 245 -9.62 6.41 -10.16
C VAL A 245 -9.84 7.76 -9.45
N VAL A 246 -10.58 7.79 -8.34
CA VAL A 246 -10.80 9.02 -7.57
C VAL A 246 -9.49 9.56 -6.98
N GLY A 247 -8.65 8.70 -6.39
CA GLY A 247 -7.36 9.10 -5.83
C GLY A 247 -6.38 9.60 -6.89
N SER A 248 -6.28 8.91 -8.02
CA SER A 248 -5.47 9.36 -9.16
C SER A 248 -6.00 10.65 -9.79
N ALA A 249 -7.33 10.83 -9.87
CA ALA A 249 -7.93 12.06 -10.37
C ALA A 249 -7.63 13.26 -9.44
N ALA A 250 -7.77 13.07 -8.13
CA ALA A 250 -7.47 14.09 -7.15
C ALA A 250 -5.99 14.52 -7.22
N ALA A 251 -5.06 13.57 -7.32
CA ALA A 251 -3.64 13.87 -7.48
C ALA A 251 -3.35 14.60 -8.80
N LEU A 252 -3.93 14.16 -9.93
CA LEU A 252 -3.72 14.79 -11.23
C LEU A 252 -4.26 16.24 -11.25
N ILE A 253 -5.44 16.46 -10.68
CA ILE A 253 -6.05 17.80 -10.55
C ILE A 253 -5.19 18.68 -9.65
N ALA A 254 -4.75 18.18 -8.50
CA ALA A 254 -3.89 18.92 -7.59
C ALA A 254 -2.57 19.33 -8.26
N SER A 255 -1.92 18.42 -8.99
CA SER A 255 -0.70 18.71 -9.76
C SER A 255 -0.94 19.69 -10.91
N GLY A 256 -2.08 19.62 -11.58
CA GLY A 256 -2.45 20.56 -12.65
C GLY A 256 -2.69 21.98 -12.11
N ILE A 257 -3.43 22.09 -11.01
CA ILE A 257 -3.66 23.37 -10.31
C ILE A 257 -2.33 23.94 -9.82
N ASP A 258 -1.47 23.11 -9.23
CA ASP A 258 -0.15 23.53 -8.74
C ASP A 258 0.70 24.12 -9.86
N ASN A 259 0.76 23.46 -11.03
CA ASN A 259 1.53 23.94 -12.18
C ASN A 259 0.97 25.26 -12.74
N LEU A 260 -0.36 25.45 -12.73
CA LEU A 260 -0.99 26.68 -13.18
C LEU A 260 -0.72 27.86 -12.23
N LEU A 261 -0.70 27.58 -10.92
CA LEU A 261 -0.53 28.58 -9.86
C LEU A 261 0.95 28.90 -9.56
N LYS A 262 1.88 28.02 -9.92
CA LYS A 262 3.33 28.09 -9.65
C LYS A 262 4.02 29.45 -9.84
N PRO A 263 3.68 30.26 -10.86
CA PRO A 263 4.33 31.55 -11.05
C PRO A 263 3.96 32.62 -10.00
N SER A 264 2.85 32.44 -9.28
CA SER A 264 2.21 33.54 -8.50
C SER A 264 1.75 33.14 -7.10
N ALA A 265 1.73 31.84 -6.78
CA ALA A 265 1.11 31.36 -5.56
C ALA A 265 2.09 31.27 -4.37
N PRO A 266 1.58 31.46 -3.15
CA PRO A 266 2.40 31.39 -1.95
C PRO A 266 2.87 29.95 -1.64
N TYR A 267 4.01 29.82 -0.96
CA TYR A 267 4.61 28.51 -0.67
C TYR A 267 3.66 27.50 0.02
N TRP A 268 2.76 27.97 0.89
CA TRP A 268 1.83 27.09 1.60
C TRP A 268 0.80 26.43 0.69
N SER A 269 0.38 27.07 -0.41
CA SER A 269 -0.55 26.46 -1.36
C SER A 269 0.14 25.35 -2.15
N HIS A 270 1.41 25.56 -2.53
CA HIS A 270 2.23 24.53 -3.18
C HIS A 270 2.39 23.30 -2.30
N ALA A 271 2.82 23.49 -1.06
CA ALA A 271 2.99 22.38 -0.12
C ALA A 271 1.67 21.63 0.15
N SER A 272 0.53 22.33 0.19
CA SER A 272 -0.79 21.72 0.41
C SER A 272 -1.25 20.89 -0.79
N LEU A 273 -1.09 21.42 -2.02
CA LEU A 273 -1.45 20.70 -3.26
C LEU A 273 -0.54 19.49 -3.50
N GLU A 274 0.75 19.64 -3.21
CA GLU A 274 1.74 18.56 -3.27
C GLU A 274 1.39 17.45 -2.26
N PHE A 275 0.93 17.79 -1.05
CA PHE A 275 0.48 16.82 -0.06
C PHE A 275 -0.75 16.01 -0.51
N LEU A 276 -1.68 16.62 -1.27
CA LEU A 276 -2.85 15.91 -1.80
C LEU A 276 -2.48 14.78 -2.78
N THR A 277 -1.29 14.82 -3.37
CA THR A 277 -0.84 13.77 -4.30
C THR A 277 -0.68 12.40 -3.63
N ILE A 278 -0.53 12.34 -2.29
CA ILE A 278 -0.49 11.10 -1.48
C ILE A 278 -1.75 10.25 -1.64
N LEU A 279 -2.88 10.87 -1.99
CA LEU A 279 -4.13 10.15 -2.24
C LEU A 279 -3.98 9.09 -3.34
N MET A 280 -3.10 9.33 -4.33
CA MET A 280 -2.85 8.37 -5.40
C MET A 280 -2.19 7.08 -4.89
N PRO A 281 -1.00 7.08 -4.26
CA PRO A 281 -0.41 5.84 -3.74
C PRO A 281 -1.28 5.16 -2.69
N LEU A 282 -1.97 5.90 -1.83
CA LEU A 282 -2.90 5.30 -0.87
C LEU A 282 -4.07 4.60 -1.57
N SER A 283 -4.63 5.21 -2.62
CA SER A 283 -5.70 4.59 -3.40
C SER A 283 -5.24 3.37 -4.19
N VAL A 284 -3.99 3.36 -4.68
CA VAL A 284 -3.36 2.20 -5.31
C VAL A 284 -3.14 1.09 -4.29
N ALA A 285 -2.59 1.40 -3.13
CA ALA A 285 -2.39 0.44 -2.04
C ALA A 285 -3.72 -0.22 -1.66
N TYR A 286 -4.75 0.62 -1.43
CA TYR A 286 -6.10 0.16 -1.14
C TYR A 286 -6.66 -0.74 -2.24
N ALA A 287 -6.56 -0.30 -3.50
CA ALA A 287 -7.07 -1.06 -4.63
C ALA A 287 -6.34 -2.40 -4.77
N VAL A 288 -5.01 -2.44 -4.73
CA VAL A 288 -4.22 -3.66 -4.88
C VAL A 288 -4.46 -4.65 -3.74
N ILE A 289 -4.47 -4.18 -2.49
CA ILE A 289 -4.75 -5.02 -1.30
C ILE A 289 -6.17 -5.60 -1.41
N ARG A 290 -7.15 -4.79 -1.83
CA ARG A 290 -8.56 -5.22 -1.96
C ARG A 290 -8.84 -6.04 -3.24
N HIS A 291 -7.96 -6.03 -4.25
CA HIS A 291 -8.21 -6.68 -5.54
C HIS A 291 -7.86 -8.17 -5.58
N ARG A 292 -7.12 -8.69 -4.59
CA ARG A 292 -6.53 -10.05 -4.67
C ARG A 292 -7.08 -10.93 -3.56
N VAL A 293 -7.89 -11.89 -3.99
CA VAL A 293 -8.57 -12.98 -3.27
C VAL A 293 -7.57 -14.07 -2.77
N ILE A 294 -6.39 -13.69 -2.28
CA ILE A 294 -5.41 -14.65 -1.72
C ILE A 294 -4.73 -13.98 -0.53
N ASP A 295 -4.71 -14.66 0.63
CA ASP A 295 -4.13 -14.27 1.91
C ASP A 295 -2.89 -13.39 1.80
N VAL A 296 -3.13 -12.08 1.77
CA VAL A 296 -2.08 -11.11 2.03
C VAL A 296 -2.03 -10.79 3.54
N SER A 297 -2.92 -11.37 4.34
CA SER A 297 -3.10 -11.16 5.79
C SER A 297 -1.79 -11.21 6.57
N PHE A 298 -1.00 -12.28 6.36
CA PHE A 298 0.23 -12.51 7.12
C PHE A 298 1.41 -11.62 6.70
N VAL A 299 1.53 -11.33 5.39
CA VAL A 299 2.63 -10.50 4.87
C VAL A 299 2.31 -9.01 5.01
N VAL A 300 1.02 -8.62 4.90
CA VAL A 300 0.56 -7.23 5.10
C VAL A 300 0.73 -6.78 6.54
N SER A 301 0.38 -7.61 7.54
CA SER A 301 0.58 -7.18 8.93
C SER A 301 2.06 -6.87 9.18
N ARG A 302 2.96 -7.79 8.82
CA ARG A 302 4.40 -7.60 8.99
C ARG A 302 4.95 -6.46 8.15
N ALA A 303 4.66 -6.39 6.85
CA ALA A 303 5.19 -5.34 5.97
C ALA A 303 4.68 -3.94 6.37
N VAL A 304 3.41 -3.81 6.76
CA VAL A 304 2.84 -2.55 7.25
C VAL A 304 3.42 -2.20 8.61
N VAL A 305 3.56 -3.15 9.53
CA VAL A 305 4.23 -2.94 10.82
C VAL A 305 5.66 -2.44 10.59
N TYR A 306 6.44 -3.10 9.75
CA TYR A 306 7.81 -2.69 9.44
C TYR A 306 7.85 -1.33 8.75
N ALA A 307 6.95 -1.03 7.81
CA ALA A 307 6.91 0.26 7.12
C ALA A 307 6.53 1.41 8.07
N VAL A 308 5.49 1.22 8.89
CA VAL A 308 5.06 2.19 9.92
C VAL A 308 6.17 2.39 10.94
N LEU A 309 6.77 1.30 11.44
CA LEU A 309 7.85 1.38 12.41
C LEU A 309 9.08 2.08 11.82
N THR A 310 9.50 1.72 10.61
CA THR A 310 10.64 2.37 9.95
C THR A 310 10.37 3.86 9.75
N THR A 311 9.17 4.24 9.33
CA THR A 311 8.76 5.65 9.19
C THR A 311 8.81 6.38 10.52
N VAL A 312 8.30 5.76 11.59
CA VAL A 312 8.32 6.33 12.95
C VAL A 312 9.76 6.47 13.45
N VAL A 313 10.61 5.48 13.24
CA VAL A 313 12.02 5.51 13.64
C VAL A 313 12.75 6.62 12.88
N VAL A 314 12.65 6.65 11.55
CA VAL A 314 13.26 7.70 10.71
C VAL A 314 12.74 9.08 11.12
N GLY A 315 11.43 9.22 11.33
CA GLY A 315 10.81 10.47 11.77
C GLY A 315 11.28 10.91 13.16
N ILE A 316 11.47 9.99 14.10
CA ILE A 316 12.01 10.30 15.43
C ILE A 316 13.48 10.71 15.33
N PHE A 317 14.30 10.01 14.54
CA PHE A 317 15.68 10.42 14.30
C PHE A 317 15.75 11.82 13.70
N ALA A 318 14.94 12.10 12.67
CA ALA A 318 14.86 13.43 12.08
C ALA A 318 14.39 14.49 13.10
N LEU A 319 13.43 14.17 13.98
CA LEU A 319 12.94 15.08 15.01
C LEU A 319 13.99 15.34 16.10
N ILE A 320 14.72 14.31 16.52
CA ILE A 320 15.79 14.40 17.54
C ILE A 320 16.95 15.19 16.98
N ASP A 321 17.39 14.88 15.76
CA ASP A 321 18.43 15.64 15.05
C ASP A 321 18.03 17.12 14.90
N TRP A 322 16.76 17.38 14.56
CA TRP A 322 16.23 18.74 14.52
C TRP A 322 16.22 19.45 15.89
N LEU A 323 15.82 18.76 16.97
CA LEU A 323 15.79 19.32 18.33
C LEU A 323 17.21 19.58 18.88
N LEU A 324 18.10 18.60 18.73
CA LEU A 324 19.49 18.67 19.19
C LEU A 324 20.29 19.67 18.35
N GLY A 325 20.05 19.73 17.03
CA GLY A 325 20.64 20.71 16.14
C GLY A 325 20.25 22.16 16.50
N ARG A 326 19.09 22.37 17.13
CA ARG A 326 18.70 23.69 17.66
C ARG A 326 19.30 24.03 19.02
N VAL A 327 19.46 23.05 19.90
CA VAL A 327 19.77 23.29 21.32
C VAL A 327 21.24 23.03 21.65
N LEU A 328 21.91 22.09 20.97
CA LEU A 328 23.24 21.58 21.32
C LEU A 328 24.34 21.86 20.30
N ALA A 329 24.05 22.54 19.18
CA ALA A 329 25.00 22.82 18.10
C ALA A 329 26.34 23.48 18.53
N GLN A 330 26.44 24.00 19.75
CA GLN A 330 27.66 24.62 20.29
C GLN A 330 28.42 23.80 21.35
N THR A 331 28.02 22.57 21.67
CA THR A 331 28.67 21.79 22.75
C THR A 331 29.09 20.39 22.31
N ARG A 332 30.25 19.93 22.81
CA ARG A 332 30.75 18.55 22.65
C ARG A 332 29.81 17.46 23.23
N LEU A 333 28.75 17.88 23.94
CA LEU A 333 27.71 17.03 24.51
C LEU A 333 26.66 16.56 23.48
N ALA A 334 26.59 17.18 22.29
CA ALA A 334 25.64 16.81 21.25
C ALA A 334 25.78 15.33 20.82
N LEU A 335 27.04 14.89 20.64
CA LEU A 335 27.38 13.52 20.25
C LEU A 335 27.00 12.49 21.33
N ALA A 336 27.19 12.83 22.61
CA ALA A 336 26.81 11.96 23.72
C ALA A 336 25.27 11.87 23.86
N ALA A 337 24.56 12.97 23.63
CA ALA A 337 23.10 13.02 23.64
C ALA A 337 22.49 12.24 22.46
N GLU A 338 23.08 12.33 21.26
CA GLU A 338 22.70 11.54 20.09
C GLU A 338 22.88 10.03 20.34
N LEU A 339 24.02 9.62 20.86
CA LEU A 339 24.30 8.21 21.17
C LEU A 339 23.35 7.68 22.25
N ALA A 340 23.08 8.47 23.29
CA ALA A 340 22.12 8.12 24.33
C ALA A 340 20.69 8.01 23.77
N ALA A 341 20.29 8.93 22.88
CA ALA A 341 18.98 8.89 22.24
C ALA A 341 18.82 7.67 21.32
N ALA A 342 19.84 7.34 20.51
CA ALA A 342 19.84 6.17 19.64
C ALA A 342 19.74 4.86 20.44
N LEU A 343 20.50 4.73 21.54
CA LEU A 343 20.45 3.56 22.42
C LEU A 343 19.10 3.44 23.14
N SER A 344 18.55 4.55 23.63
CA SER A 344 17.24 4.60 24.29
C SER A 344 16.12 4.14 23.34
N LEU A 345 16.18 4.59 22.08
CA LEU A 345 15.22 4.17 21.06
C LEU A 345 15.38 2.71 20.67
N GLY A 346 16.62 2.21 20.54
CA GLY A 346 16.88 0.80 20.23
C GLY A 346 16.23 -0.14 21.25
N PHE A 347 16.31 0.21 22.55
CA PHE A 347 15.63 -0.53 23.61
C PHE A 347 14.09 -0.40 23.54
N TRP A 348 13.58 0.79 23.25
CA TRP A 348 12.13 1.03 23.14
C TRP A 348 11.49 0.32 21.93
N MET A 349 12.24 0.18 20.83
CA MET A 349 11.80 -0.38 19.55
C MET A 349 11.38 -1.86 19.65
N ASN A 350 12.03 -2.63 20.54
CA ASN A 350 11.71 -4.04 20.73
C ASN A 350 10.33 -4.22 21.40
N GLY A 351 9.95 -3.29 22.28
CA GLY A 351 8.62 -3.23 22.89
C GLY A 351 7.55 -2.66 21.96
N LEU A 352 7.92 -1.68 21.13
CA LEU A 352 7.00 -1.02 20.20
C LEU A 352 6.56 -1.96 19.07
N HIS A 353 7.44 -2.83 18.56
CA HIS A 353 7.09 -3.87 17.58
C HIS A 353 5.89 -4.70 18.02
N ARG A 354 5.96 -5.30 19.22
CA ARG A 354 4.88 -6.19 19.73
C ARG A 354 3.56 -5.45 19.91
N ARG A 355 3.60 -4.16 20.29
CA ARG A 355 2.39 -3.34 20.46
C ARG A 355 1.78 -2.91 19.13
N LEU A 356 2.62 -2.59 18.14
CA LEU A 356 2.20 -2.25 16.78
C LEU A 356 1.60 -3.47 16.06
N ASP A 357 2.22 -4.66 16.18
CA ASP A 357 1.67 -5.92 15.65
C ASP A 357 0.25 -6.15 16.18
N GLN A 358 0.06 -6.08 17.50
CA GLN A 358 -1.25 -6.27 18.14
C GLN A 358 -2.27 -5.19 17.77
N PHE A 359 -1.83 -3.94 17.61
CA PHE A 359 -2.71 -2.84 17.23
C PHE A 359 -3.16 -2.96 15.77
N ILE A 360 -2.23 -3.30 14.87
CA ILE A 360 -2.49 -3.50 13.44
C ILE A 360 -3.42 -4.69 13.23
N ASP A 361 -3.18 -5.82 13.88
CA ASP A 361 -4.08 -6.98 13.81
C ASP A 361 -5.50 -6.62 14.30
N ARG A 362 -5.60 -5.78 15.33
CA ARG A 362 -6.87 -5.34 15.89
C ARG A 362 -7.61 -4.31 15.04
N VAL A 363 -6.91 -3.46 14.30
CA VAL A 363 -7.50 -2.36 13.51
C VAL A 363 -7.75 -2.78 12.06
N LEU A 364 -6.80 -3.49 11.44
CA LEU A 364 -6.89 -3.93 10.04
C LEU A 364 -7.65 -5.25 9.89
N PHE A 365 -7.55 -6.19 10.85
CA PHE A 365 -8.21 -7.51 10.78
C PHE A 365 -9.30 -7.71 11.84
N ARG A 366 -9.88 -6.61 12.35
CA ARG A 366 -10.89 -6.64 13.42
C ARG A 366 -12.03 -7.63 13.18
N GLN A 367 -12.51 -7.72 11.95
CA GLN A 367 -13.61 -8.60 11.57
C GLN A 367 -13.21 -10.09 11.63
N ARG A 368 -12.01 -10.45 11.12
CA ARG A 368 -11.48 -11.82 11.20
C ARG A 368 -11.23 -12.25 12.64
N TYR A 369 -10.68 -11.36 13.47
CA TYR A 369 -10.48 -11.63 14.89
C TYR A 369 -11.82 -11.87 15.63
N LEU A 370 -12.84 -11.07 15.33
CA LEU A 370 -14.17 -11.25 15.91
C LEU A 370 -14.83 -12.55 15.46
N ALA A 371 -14.69 -12.92 14.18
CA ALA A 371 -15.20 -14.18 13.63
C ALA A 371 -14.53 -15.39 14.27
N ALA A 372 -13.19 -15.43 14.31
CA ALA A 372 -12.44 -16.51 14.94
C ALA A 372 -12.78 -16.64 16.44
N ARG A 373 -12.89 -15.51 17.16
CA ARG A 373 -13.27 -15.51 18.57
C ARG A 373 -14.70 -15.99 18.79
N ARG A 374 -15.61 -15.74 17.84
CA ARG A 374 -16.98 -16.27 17.87
C ARG A 374 -16.99 -17.78 17.66
N LEU A 375 -16.26 -18.28 16.66
CA LEU A 375 -16.13 -19.73 16.43
C LEU A 375 -15.46 -20.46 17.59
N LEU A 376 -14.46 -19.86 18.23
CA LEU A 376 -13.85 -20.43 19.44
C LEU A 376 -14.84 -20.51 20.62
N ARG A 377 -15.71 -19.51 20.80
CA ARG A 377 -16.76 -19.58 21.81
C ARG A 377 -17.80 -20.63 21.47
N ALA A 378 -18.16 -20.76 20.20
CA ALA A 378 -19.04 -21.83 19.74
C ALA A 378 -18.40 -23.19 20.03
N ALA A 379 -17.14 -23.41 19.63
CA ALA A 379 -16.42 -24.65 19.93
C ALA A 379 -16.44 -24.98 21.42
N ALA A 380 -16.14 -24.02 22.29
CA ALA A 380 -16.20 -24.22 23.74
C ALA A 380 -17.60 -24.59 24.29
N GLY A 381 -18.67 -24.22 23.59
CA GLY A 381 -20.06 -24.57 23.96
C GLY A 381 -20.52 -25.94 23.47
N LEU A 382 -19.94 -26.47 22.39
CA LEU A 382 -20.38 -27.73 21.76
C LEU A 382 -20.41 -28.94 22.72
N PRO A 383 -19.41 -29.17 23.59
CA PRO A 383 -19.42 -30.30 24.52
C PRO A 383 -20.58 -30.27 25.53
N HIS A 384 -21.29 -29.16 25.66
CA HIS A 384 -22.44 -28.99 26.54
C HIS A 384 -23.78 -29.11 25.82
N ALA A 385 -23.78 -29.49 24.53
CA ALA A 385 -25.01 -29.75 23.78
C ALA A 385 -25.80 -30.91 24.39
N VAL A 386 -27.13 -30.79 24.41
CA VAL A 386 -28.05 -31.78 25.02
C VAL A 386 -28.64 -32.74 23.98
N ALA A 387 -28.52 -32.41 22.70
CA ALA A 387 -29.03 -33.19 21.57
C ALA A 387 -28.13 -33.04 20.35
N ASP A 388 -28.08 -34.09 19.51
CA ASP A 388 -27.30 -34.08 18.26
C ASP A 388 -27.72 -32.93 17.34
N SER A 389 -29.03 -32.62 17.29
CA SER A 389 -29.57 -31.54 16.47
C SER A 389 -29.00 -30.17 16.83
N ALA A 390 -28.65 -29.94 18.10
CA ALA A 390 -28.01 -28.70 18.52
C ALA A 390 -26.57 -28.60 18.01
N VAL A 391 -25.84 -29.73 17.95
CA VAL A 391 -24.50 -29.79 17.34
C VAL A 391 -24.60 -29.59 15.83
N ASP A 392 -25.56 -30.27 15.18
CA ASP A 392 -25.83 -30.16 13.74
C ASP A 392 -26.14 -28.69 13.35
N GLU A 393 -27.02 -28.02 14.09
CA GLU A 393 -27.39 -26.61 13.86
C GLU A 393 -26.21 -25.66 14.11
N MET A 394 -25.45 -25.88 15.18
CA MET A 394 -24.35 -25.00 15.57
C MET A 394 -23.15 -25.11 14.63
N LEU A 395 -22.91 -26.28 14.03
CA LEU A 395 -21.95 -26.47 12.94
C LEU A 395 -22.34 -25.75 11.64
N VAL A 396 -23.61 -25.37 11.47
CA VAL A 396 -24.06 -24.61 10.28
C VAL A 396 -24.18 -23.12 10.60
N ALA A 397 -24.96 -22.77 11.62
CA ALA A 397 -25.35 -21.40 11.92
C ALA A 397 -24.17 -20.52 12.37
N GLU A 398 -23.29 -21.02 13.25
CA GLU A 398 -22.19 -20.23 13.78
C GLU A 398 -21.11 -19.94 12.72
N PRO A 399 -20.60 -20.94 11.95
CA PRO A 399 -19.77 -20.70 10.77
C PRO A 399 -20.38 -19.75 9.76
N ALA A 400 -21.65 -19.97 9.40
CA ALA A 400 -22.28 -19.17 8.38
C ALA A 400 -22.48 -17.71 8.79
N ASP A 401 -22.82 -17.43 10.05
CA ASP A 401 -22.96 -16.06 10.54
C ASP A 401 -21.61 -15.39 10.83
N ALA A 402 -20.67 -16.11 11.44
CA ALA A 402 -19.35 -15.57 11.79
C ALA A 402 -18.50 -15.24 10.56
N LEU A 403 -18.52 -16.11 9.55
CA LEU A 403 -17.76 -15.96 8.31
C LEU A 403 -18.60 -15.46 7.13
N LYS A 404 -19.90 -15.15 7.35
CA LYS A 404 -20.81 -14.68 6.28
C LYS A 404 -20.78 -15.58 5.04
N LEU A 405 -20.88 -16.88 5.25
CA LEU A 405 -20.82 -17.88 4.18
C LEU A 405 -22.06 -17.81 3.27
N ALA A 406 -21.86 -18.09 1.99
CA ALA A 406 -22.91 -18.18 1.00
C ALA A 406 -23.78 -19.42 1.20
N SER A 407 -23.20 -20.52 1.68
CA SER A 407 -23.90 -21.76 2.00
C SER A 407 -23.14 -22.55 3.08
N ALA A 408 -23.88 -23.38 3.83
CA ALA A 408 -23.29 -24.33 4.78
C ALA A 408 -24.25 -25.53 4.93
N ALA A 409 -23.73 -26.74 5.08
CA ALA A 409 -24.54 -27.93 5.37
C ALA A 409 -23.75 -28.96 6.17
N VAL A 410 -24.43 -29.70 7.04
CA VAL A 410 -23.86 -30.80 7.81
C VAL A 410 -24.53 -32.11 7.43
N PHE A 411 -23.71 -33.11 7.15
CA PHE A 411 -24.11 -34.47 6.87
C PHE A 411 -23.61 -35.36 7.99
N ARG A 412 -24.52 -36.03 8.69
CA ARG A 412 -24.19 -36.94 9.79
C ARG A 412 -24.52 -38.37 9.41
N ARG A 413 -23.73 -39.30 9.93
CA ARG A 413 -23.94 -40.72 9.69
C ARG A 413 -25.24 -41.17 10.34
N VAL A 414 -26.15 -41.69 9.54
CA VAL A 414 -27.42 -42.29 9.95
C VAL A 414 -27.54 -43.60 9.17
N ASP A 415 -27.67 -44.71 9.89
CA ASP A 415 -27.65 -46.06 9.33
C ASP A 415 -26.41 -46.35 8.46
N ASN A 416 -26.60 -46.55 7.15
CA ASN A 416 -25.58 -46.98 6.21
C ASN A 416 -25.09 -45.88 5.25
N GLY A 417 -25.31 -44.61 5.61
CA GLY A 417 -24.79 -43.46 4.86
C GLY A 417 -24.83 -42.17 5.67
N PHE A 418 -24.65 -41.05 4.97
CA PHE A 418 -24.62 -39.71 5.56
C PHE A 418 -25.83 -38.91 5.09
N THR A 419 -26.64 -38.45 6.03
CA THR A 419 -27.86 -37.70 5.75
C THR A 419 -27.68 -36.24 6.15
N ARG A 420 -28.20 -35.32 5.33
CA ARG A 420 -28.18 -33.88 5.60
C ARG A 420 -29.16 -33.55 6.73
N LEU A 421 -28.65 -33.03 7.85
CA LEU A 421 -29.47 -32.75 9.03
C LEU A 421 -29.69 -31.26 9.29
N ALA A 422 -28.72 -30.44 8.90
CA ALA A 422 -28.81 -28.99 8.99
C ALA A 422 -28.20 -28.37 7.74
N ALA A 423 -28.79 -27.29 7.25
CA ALA A 423 -28.25 -26.55 6.13
C ALA A 423 -28.74 -25.09 6.10
N LEU A 424 -27.93 -24.23 5.48
CA LEU A 424 -28.21 -22.84 5.21
C LEU A 424 -27.99 -22.56 3.72
N ASN A 425 -28.99 -21.98 3.05
CA ASN A 425 -28.96 -21.66 1.61
C ASN A 425 -28.71 -22.88 0.71
N TRP A 426 -29.02 -24.08 1.19
CA TRP A 426 -29.09 -25.29 0.37
C TRP A 426 -30.54 -25.53 -0.04
N PRO A 427 -30.84 -25.62 -1.34
CA PRO A 427 -32.16 -25.99 -1.82
C PRO A 427 -32.64 -27.36 -1.30
N ASP A 428 -33.95 -27.54 -1.18
CA ASP A 428 -34.57 -28.77 -0.67
C ASP A 428 -34.40 -29.97 -1.61
N ASP A 429 -34.26 -29.71 -2.91
CA ASP A 429 -33.99 -30.68 -3.98
C ASP A 429 -32.50 -31.07 -4.09
N SER A 430 -31.62 -30.38 -3.35
CA SER A 430 -30.19 -30.73 -3.28
C SER A 430 -29.94 -31.98 -2.43
N ALA A 431 -28.73 -32.53 -2.52
CA ALA A 431 -28.33 -33.80 -1.94
C ALA A 431 -28.74 -33.92 -0.46
N GLN A 432 -29.65 -34.84 -0.19
CA GLN A 432 -30.07 -35.19 1.18
C GLN A 432 -29.29 -36.38 1.72
N HIS A 433 -28.76 -37.23 0.84
CA HIS A 433 -28.03 -38.43 1.21
C HIS A 433 -26.72 -38.58 0.42
N VAL A 434 -25.67 -38.96 1.13
CA VAL A 434 -24.34 -39.28 0.59
C VAL A 434 -23.99 -40.69 1.05
N ALA A 435 -23.70 -41.57 0.10
CA ALA A 435 -23.38 -42.96 0.38
C ALA A 435 -21.99 -43.09 1.03
N THR A 436 -21.78 -44.15 1.79
CA THR A 436 -20.51 -44.38 2.51
C THR A 436 -19.33 -44.61 1.56
N ASP A 437 -19.59 -45.08 0.34
CA ASP A 437 -18.63 -45.32 -0.74
C ASP A 437 -18.42 -44.10 -1.67
N ASP A 438 -19.02 -42.93 -1.36
CA ASP A 438 -18.79 -41.72 -2.14
C ASP A 438 -17.32 -41.29 -2.08
N GLN A 439 -16.77 -40.84 -3.21
CA GLN A 439 -15.39 -40.39 -3.34
C GLN A 439 -15.01 -39.34 -2.27
N LEU A 440 -15.91 -38.40 -1.96
CA LEU A 440 -15.64 -37.38 -0.95
C LEU A 440 -15.49 -37.99 0.45
N VAL A 441 -16.34 -38.96 0.79
CA VAL A 441 -16.29 -39.65 2.09
C VAL A 441 -14.98 -40.42 2.22
N LEU A 442 -14.56 -41.12 1.16
CA LEU A 442 -13.29 -41.85 1.13
C LEU A 442 -12.08 -40.91 1.28
N LEU A 443 -12.09 -39.74 0.64
CA LEU A 443 -11.03 -38.74 0.78
C LEU A 443 -10.98 -38.15 2.20
N LEU A 444 -12.14 -37.85 2.80
CA LEU A 444 -12.21 -37.34 4.17
C LEU A 444 -11.69 -38.35 5.20
N ILE A 445 -11.95 -39.64 4.99
CA ILE A 445 -11.39 -40.73 5.81
C ILE A 445 -9.88 -40.87 5.58
N GLY A 446 -9.40 -40.69 4.35
CA GLY A 446 -7.98 -40.82 4.02
C GLY A 446 -7.09 -39.70 4.55
N GLU A 447 -7.53 -38.44 4.43
CA GLU A 447 -6.71 -37.27 4.78
C GLU A 447 -6.86 -36.82 6.24
N HIS A 448 -7.95 -37.20 6.93
CA HIS A 448 -8.26 -36.80 8.31
C HIS A 448 -8.26 -35.28 8.57
N GLY A 449 -8.51 -34.47 7.54
CA GLY A 449 -8.48 -33.01 7.66
C GLY A 449 -9.36 -32.30 6.63
N PRO A 450 -9.45 -30.95 6.71
CA PRO A 450 -10.25 -30.16 5.79
C PRO A 450 -9.79 -30.29 4.34
N LEU A 451 -10.73 -30.55 3.43
CA LEU A 451 -10.49 -30.72 1.99
C LEU A 451 -11.09 -29.56 1.20
N ARG A 452 -10.31 -28.97 0.29
CA ARG A 452 -10.82 -28.03 -0.69
C ARG A 452 -11.44 -28.79 -1.85
N LEU A 453 -12.74 -28.64 -2.05
CA LEU A 453 -13.48 -29.44 -3.02
C LEU A 453 -12.99 -29.23 -4.46
N ARG A 454 -12.53 -28.02 -4.78
CA ARG A 454 -11.92 -27.69 -6.09
C ARG A 454 -10.67 -28.53 -6.41
N ASP A 455 -9.91 -28.93 -5.40
CA ASP A 455 -8.66 -29.67 -5.58
C ASP A 455 -8.91 -31.18 -5.72
N THR A 456 -10.06 -31.65 -5.23
CA THR A 456 -10.45 -33.08 -5.27
C THR A 456 -11.08 -33.51 -6.58
N GLY A 457 -11.55 -32.57 -7.41
CA GLY A 457 -12.33 -32.87 -8.63
C GLY A 457 -13.72 -33.45 -8.35
N TRP A 458 -14.15 -33.49 -7.09
CA TRP A 458 -15.48 -33.96 -6.70
C TRP A 458 -16.55 -32.99 -7.21
N SER A 459 -17.52 -33.52 -7.95
CA SER A 459 -18.67 -32.77 -8.45
C SER A 459 -19.89 -33.69 -8.47
N ARG A 460 -21.02 -33.21 -7.93
CA ARG A 460 -22.32 -33.90 -7.98
C ARG A 460 -23.31 -33.04 -8.74
N ALA A 461 -24.29 -33.67 -9.38
CA ALA A 461 -25.35 -32.95 -10.10
C ALA A 461 -26.36 -32.24 -9.17
N ASN A 462 -26.50 -32.70 -7.93
CA ASN A 462 -27.53 -32.24 -6.98
C ASN A 462 -26.94 -31.42 -5.83
N ILE A 463 -25.92 -30.60 -6.05
CA ILE A 463 -25.40 -29.66 -5.04
C ILE A 463 -25.71 -28.21 -5.48
N PRO A 464 -25.75 -27.24 -4.55
CA PRO A 464 -25.96 -25.85 -4.92
C PRO A 464 -24.91 -25.38 -5.94
N HIS A 465 -25.33 -24.57 -6.92
CA HIS A 465 -24.47 -24.06 -7.99
C HIS A 465 -24.20 -22.55 -7.85
N GLY A 466 -23.17 -22.08 -8.56
CA GLY A 466 -22.80 -20.66 -8.60
C GLY A 466 -22.22 -20.20 -7.26
N ASP A 467 -22.64 -19.04 -6.78
CA ASP A 467 -22.09 -18.44 -5.55
C ASP A 467 -22.36 -19.27 -4.28
N ARG A 468 -23.28 -20.25 -4.33
CA ARG A 468 -23.63 -21.13 -3.20
C ARG A 468 -22.91 -22.48 -3.24
N GLU A 469 -22.08 -22.71 -4.25
CA GLU A 469 -21.35 -23.97 -4.40
C GLU A 469 -20.43 -24.21 -3.19
N PRO A 470 -20.47 -25.41 -2.58
CA PRO A 470 -19.58 -25.73 -1.47
C PRO A 470 -18.12 -25.70 -1.95
N ALA A 471 -17.26 -25.06 -1.17
CA ALA A 471 -15.84 -24.85 -1.48
C ALA A 471 -14.92 -25.70 -0.58
N LEU A 472 -15.36 -26.00 0.66
CA LEU A 472 -14.58 -26.70 1.67
C LEU A 472 -15.43 -27.82 2.29
N ALA A 473 -14.83 -28.99 2.46
CA ALA A 473 -15.36 -30.08 3.28
C ALA A 473 -14.52 -30.23 4.54
N VAL A 474 -15.15 -30.28 5.71
CA VAL A 474 -14.48 -30.42 7.00
C VAL A 474 -15.00 -31.70 7.68
N PRO A 475 -14.13 -32.69 7.95
CA PRO A 475 -14.54 -33.92 8.59
C PRO A 475 -14.75 -33.73 10.09
N VAL A 476 -15.74 -34.43 10.65
CA VAL A 476 -15.94 -34.61 12.09
C VAL A 476 -15.62 -36.05 12.44
N LEU A 477 -14.48 -36.24 13.12
CA LEU A 477 -13.92 -37.55 13.44
C LEU A 477 -14.09 -37.86 14.92
N VAL A 478 -14.47 -39.10 15.23
CA VAL A 478 -14.42 -39.67 16.57
C VAL A 478 -13.62 -40.97 16.50
N ARG A 479 -12.45 -40.99 17.15
CA ARG A 479 -11.54 -42.16 17.17
C ARG A 479 -11.27 -42.72 15.77
N ASP A 480 -10.84 -41.85 14.85
CA ASP A 480 -10.57 -42.12 13.43
C ASP A 480 -11.77 -42.62 12.61
N ARG A 481 -12.99 -42.50 13.14
CA ARG A 481 -14.23 -42.77 12.40
C ARG A 481 -14.89 -41.47 12.01
N LEU A 482 -15.20 -41.33 10.72
CA LEU A 482 -16.03 -40.24 10.22
C LEU A 482 -17.48 -40.43 10.68
N ILE A 483 -17.91 -39.55 11.58
CA ILE A 483 -19.28 -39.55 12.13
C ILE A 483 -20.15 -38.49 11.47
N ALA A 484 -19.55 -37.39 11.01
CA ALA A 484 -20.20 -36.34 10.25
C ALA A 484 -19.18 -35.60 9.39
N PHE A 485 -19.63 -34.81 8.43
CA PHE A 485 -18.82 -33.83 7.74
C PHE A 485 -19.65 -32.59 7.43
N ALA A 486 -18.99 -31.44 7.43
CA ALA A 486 -19.60 -30.16 7.09
C ALA A 486 -19.10 -29.69 5.72
N LEU A 487 -20.01 -29.18 4.89
CA LEU A 487 -19.71 -28.54 3.61
C LEU A 487 -19.95 -27.04 3.75
N TYR A 488 -18.93 -26.24 3.51
CA TYR A 488 -18.99 -24.79 3.58
C TYR A 488 -18.75 -24.17 2.20
N GLY A 489 -19.64 -23.26 1.80
CA GLY A 489 -19.47 -22.41 0.62
C GLY A 489 -18.42 -21.32 0.84
N SER A 490 -18.10 -20.58 -0.22
CA SER A 490 -17.37 -19.32 -0.12
C SER A 490 -18.13 -18.28 0.71
N HIS A 491 -17.49 -17.16 1.02
CA HIS A 491 -18.17 -15.98 1.55
C HIS A 491 -19.30 -15.52 0.61
N ASN A 492 -20.31 -14.84 1.14
CA ASN A 492 -21.45 -14.31 0.38
C ASN A 492 -21.09 -13.33 -0.76
N ASN A 493 -19.86 -12.82 -0.75
CA ASN A 493 -19.27 -11.95 -1.77
C ASN A 493 -18.47 -12.73 -2.84
N GLY A 494 -18.46 -14.07 -2.77
CA GLY A 494 -17.72 -14.99 -3.65
C GLY A 494 -16.26 -15.24 -3.24
N GLU A 495 -15.79 -14.72 -2.10
CA GLU A 495 -14.43 -14.86 -1.63
C GLU A 495 -14.16 -16.24 -1.02
N ALA A 496 -13.03 -16.85 -1.36
CA ALA A 496 -12.65 -18.16 -0.82
C ALA A 496 -12.35 -18.09 0.69
N LEU A 497 -12.38 -19.23 1.36
CA LEU A 497 -12.02 -19.35 2.77
C LEU A 497 -10.50 -19.31 2.96
N ASP A 498 -10.05 -18.48 3.90
CA ASP A 498 -8.65 -18.32 4.24
C ASP A 498 -8.15 -19.47 5.17
N PRO A 499 -6.86 -19.84 5.18
CA PRO A 499 -6.30 -20.92 6.00
C PRO A 499 -6.59 -20.79 7.50
N ASP A 500 -6.58 -19.56 8.05
CA ASP A 500 -6.91 -19.33 9.46
C ASP A 500 -8.40 -19.59 9.76
N GLU A 501 -9.27 -19.33 8.78
CA GLU A 501 -10.71 -19.62 8.88
C GLU A 501 -10.93 -21.13 8.76
N ILE A 502 -10.26 -21.79 7.82
CA ILE A 502 -10.24 -23.25 7.67
C ILE A 502 -9.79 -23.89 9.00
N ALA A 503 -8.69 -23.42 9.60
CA ALA A 503 -8.19 -23.92 10.88
C ALA A 503 -9.14 -23.62 12.05
N SER A 504 -9.98 -22.58 11.95
CA SER A 504 -11.01 -22.29 12.95
C SER A 504 -12.23 -23.20 12.80
N LEU A 505 -12.63 -23.50 11.57
CA LEU A 505 -13.69 -24.47 11.26
C LEU A 505 -13.27 -25.89 11.63
N ASP A 506 -12.02 -26.26 11.40
CA ASP A 506 -11.45 -27.55 11.80
C ASP A 506 -11.49 -27.74 13.33
N ARG A 507 -11.07 -26.71 14.09
CA ARG A 507 -11.18 -26.72 15.56
C ARG A 507 -12.63 -26.84 16.04
N LEU A 508 -13.57 -26.19 15.36
CA LEU A 508 -14.99 -26.34 15.65
C LEU A 508 -15.46 -27.78 15.40
N ALA A 509 -15.05 -28.39 14.28
CA ALA A 509 -15.37 -29.77 13.94
C ALA A 509 -14.78 -30.79 14.92
N ILE A 510 -13.53 -30.61 15.36
CA ILE A 510 -12.92 -31.42 16.42
C ILE A 510 -13.76 -31.37 17.70
N SER A 511 -14.19 -30.17 18.10
CA SER A 511 -15.03 -29.99 19.29
C SER A 511 -16.44 -30.57 19.12
N ALA A 512 -16.99 -30.55 17.90
CA ALA A 512 -18.24 -31.23 17.58
C ALA A 512 -18.10 -32.75 17.68
N GLY A 513 -16.96 -33.32 17.26
CA GLY A 513 -16.66 -34.74 17.42
C GLY A 513 -16.73 -35.17 18.89
N VAL A 514 -16.14 -34.38 19.79
CA VAL A 514 -16.23 -34.60 21.24
C VAL A 514 -17.67 -34.55 21.73
N ALA A 515 -18.47 -33.60 21.24
CA ALA A 515 -19.88 -33.47 21.61
C ALA A 515 -20.71 -34.69 21.18
N TYR A 516 -20.54 -35.17 19.95
CA TYR A 516 -21.24 -36.37 19.48
C TYR A 516 -20.82 -37.63 20.25
N ASP A 517 -19.52 -37.85 20.54
CA ASP A 517 -19.07 -39.00 21.36
C ASP A 517 -19.70 -38.95 22.77
N HIS A 518 -19.83 -37.75 23.35
CA HIS A 518 -20.48 -37.58 24.64
C HIS A 518 -21.98 -37.91 24.61
N LEU A 519 -22.70 -37.42 23.60
CA LEU A 519 -24.13 -37.65 23.42
C LEU A 519 -24.45 -39.12 23.13
N GLU A 520 -23.64 -39.79 22.29
CA GLU A 520 -23.76 -41.22 22.01
C GLU A 520 -23.55 -42.04 23.30
N ALA A 521 -22.52 -41.70 24.09
CA ALA A 521 -22.26 -42.37 25.36
C ALA A 521 -23.40 -42.17 26.38
N GLU A 522 -24.03 -41.00 26.43
CA GLU A 522 -25.21 -40.77 27.26
C GLU A 522 -26.43 -41.57 26.79
N ALA A 523 -26.70 -41.60 25.48
CA ALA A 523 -27.81 -42.35 24.90
C ALA A 523 -27.69 -43.84 25.24
N LEU A 524 -26.51 -44.44 25.05
CA LEU A 524 -26.22 -45.83 25.40
C LEU A 524 -26.38 -46.12 26.90
N ARG A 525 -26.00 -45.18 27.78
CA ARG A 525 -26.21 -45.33 29.23
C ARG A 525 -27.69 -45.31 29.60
N ARG A 526 -28.49 -44.41 29.00
CA ARG A 526 -29.94 -44.32 29.22
C ARG A 526 -30.63 -45.59 28.73
N GLU A 527 -30.25 -46.10 27.55
CA GLU A 527 -30.77 -47.36 27.02
C GLU A 527 -30.44 -48.53 27.95
N ASN A 528 -29.18 -48.68 28.36
CA ASN A 528 -28.77 -49.73 29.30
C ASN A 528 -29.52 -49.64 30.65
N ALA A 529 -29.72 -48.44 31.19
CA ALA A 529 -30.50 -48.25 32.40
C ALA A 529 -31.96 -48.68 32.20
N SER A 530 -32.56 -48.36 31.05
CA SER A 530 -33.93 -48.75 30.71
C SER A 530 -34.08 -50.27 30.53
N LEU A 531 -33.09 -50.92 29.90
CA LEU A 531 -33.06 -52.37 29.74
C LEU A 531 -32.91 -53.09 31.08
N ARG A 532 -32.02 -52.59 31.95
CA ARG A 532 -31.87 -53.11 33.32
C ARG A 532 -33.14 -52.95 34.15
N ALA A 533 -33.83 -51.81 34.03
CA ALA A 533 -35.11 -51.61 34.70
C ALA A 533 -36.17 -52.59 34.21
N ARG A 534 -36.28 -52.81 32.89
CA ARG A 534 -37.21 -53.80 32.31
C ARG A 534 -36.92 -55.23 32.77
N LEU A 535 -35.65 -55.60 32.88
CA LEU A 535 -35.22 -56.90 33.38
C LEU A 535 -35.47 -57.07 34.89
N ALA A 536 -35.47 -56.01 35.68
CA ALA A 536 -35.76 -56.08 37.12
C ALA A 536 -37.27 -56.15 37.43
N THR A 537 -38.11 -55.75 36.48
CA THR A 537 -39.59 -55.82 36.57
C THR A 537 -40.19 -57.06 35.91
N SER A 538 -39.37 -57.83 35.18
CA SER A 538 -39.73 -59.14 34.62
C SER A 538 -39.24 -60.25 35.52
#